data_AF-A0A2A4TCM5-F1
#
_entry.id   AF-A0A2A4TCM5-F1
#
_cell.length_a   1.000
_cell.length_b   1.000
_cell.length_c   1.000
_cell.angle_alpha   90.00
_cell.angle_beta   90.00
_cell.angle_gamma   90.00
#
_symmetry.space_group_name_H-M   'P 1'
#
loop_
_entity.id
_entity.type
_entity.pdbx_description
1 polymer ?
#
loop_
_entity_poly.entity_id
_entity_poly.type
_entity_poly.pdbx_seq_one_letter_code
_entity_poly.pdbx_strand_id
1 'polypeptide(L)'
;MIPTTIDLFDRMSVLHHVTTVVLVLLAIGLMLRRDSKWHPRFMFTAFSLDFFVFIYLEVTSFIIETAISVPRPILIFHAVAAFGVLICYFLLIYLGNRILSGDYSKLVNHKTVAYVFVPLRVVTYVTSYFIWF
;
A
#
# COMPACT_ATOMS: atom_id res chain seq x y z
N MET A 1 18.28 -6.78 22.61
CA MET A 1 19.35 -7.03 21.62
C MET A 1 19.31 -5.87 20.65
N ILE A 2 20.36 -5.06 20.56
CA ILE A 2 20.38 -3.90 19.66
C ILE A 2 20.55 -4.46 18.23
N PRO A 3 19.62 -4.18 17.29
CA PRO A 3 19.78 -4.64 15.92
C PRO A 3 21.05 -4.04 15.32
N THR A 4 21.82 -4.87 14.62
CA THR A 4 23.07 -4.41 14.00
C THR A 4 22.76 -3.53 12.79
N THR A 5 23.71 -2.71 12.35
CA THR A 5 23.56 -1.88 11.15
C THR A 5 23.26 -2.70 9.89
N ILE A 6 23.74 -3.95 9.86
CA ILE A 6 23.48 -4.93 8.80
C ILE A 6 22.00 -5.38 8.82
N ASP A 7 21.43 -5.65 10.01
CA ASP A 7 20.02 -6.02 10.15
C ASP A 7 19.06 -4.91 9.70
N LEU A 8 19.44 -3.65 9.91
CA LEU A 8 18.66 -2.49 9.49
C LEU A 8 18.67 -2.33 7.96
N PHE A 9 19.85 -2.45 7.34
CA PHE A 9 19.98 -2.36 5.88
C PHE A 9 19.21 -3.47 5.16
N ASP A 10 19.31 -4.71 5.64
CA ASP A 10 18.57 -5.84 5.07
C ASP A 10 17.06 -5.62 5.16
N ARG A 11 16.55 -5.13 6.30
CA ARG A 11 15.12 -4.80 6.47
C ARG A 11 14.65 -3.72 5.50
N MET A 12 15.42 -2.65 5.35
CA MET A 12 15.10 -1.55 4.43
C MET A 12 15.03 -2.05 2.99
N SER A 13 15.99 -2.88 2.59
CA SER A 13 16.00 -3.49 1.25
C SER A 13 14.77 -4.36 1.01
N VAL A 14 14.40 -5.21 1.98
CA VAL A 14 13.23 -6.10 1.86
C VAL A 14 11.94 -5.29 1.72
N LEU A 15 11.78 -4.21 2.49
CA LEU A 15 10.59 -3.35 2.39
C LEU A 15 10.45 -2.70 1.00
N HIS A 16 11.54 -2.25 0.39
CA HIS A 16 11.51 -1.73 -0.98
C HIS A 16 11.12 -2.79 -2.02
N HIS A 17 11.63 -4.01 -1.88
CA HIS A 17 11.26 -5.10 -2.78
C HIS A 17 9.77 -5.42 -2.66
N VAL A 18 9.25 -5.51 -1.43
CA VAL A 18 7.82 -5.79 -1.20
C VAL A 18 6.94 -4.69 -1.77
N THR A 19 7.24 -3.40 -1.52
CA THR A 19 6.43 -2.30 -2.06
C THR A 19 6.49 -2.22 -3.59
N THR A 20 7.63 -2.56 -4.19
CA THR A 20 7.77 -2.70 -5.65
C THR A 20 6.88 -3.82 -6.19
N VAL A 21 6.90 -4.99 -5.55
CA VAL A 21 6.02 -6.12 -5.91
C VAL A 21 4.55 -5.71 -5.84
N VAL A 22 4.13 -4.98 -4.80
CA VAL A 22 2.76 -4.47 -4.71
C VAL A 22 2.42 -3.56 -5.89
N LEU A 23 3.32 -2.65 -6.27
CA LEU A 23 3.10 -1.74 -7.40
C LEU A 23 2.95 -2.52 -8.72
N VAL A 24 3.74 -3.57 -8.91
CA VAL A 24 3.64 -4.47 -10.07
C VAL A 24 2.31 -5.23 -10.07
N LEU A 25 1.90 -5.79 -8.92
CA LEU A 25 0.60 -6.48 -8.80
C LEU A 25 -0.57 -5.54 -9.11
N LEU A 26 -0.50 -4.28 -8.67
CA LEU A 26 -1.47 -3.25 -9.00
C LEU A 26 -1.50 -2.95 -10.50
N ALA A 27 -0.34 -2.79 -11.13
CA ALA A 27 -0.25 -2.57 -12.57
C ALA A 27 -0.89 -3.73 -13.35
N ILE A 28 -0.56 -4.97 -12.99
CA ILE A 28 -1.16 -6.17 -13.61
C ILE A 28 -2.68 -6.21 -13.36
N GLY A 29 -3.12 -5.96 -12.12
CA GLY A 29 -4.53 -5.91 -11.77
C GLY A 29 -5.31 -4.86 -12.58
N LEU A 30 -4.72 -3.69 -12.82
CA LEU A 30 -5.30 -2.63 -13.64
C LEU A 30 -5.32 -2.96 -15.13
N MET A 31 -4.30 -3.63 -15.65
CA MET A 31 -4.29 -4.14 -17.04
C MET A 31 -5.40 -5.18 -17.25
N LEU A 32 -5.61 -6.04 -16.25
CA LEU A 32 -6.62 -7.08 -16.26
C LEU A 32 -8.00 -6.60 -15.76
N ARG A 33 -8.24 -5.28 -15.64
CA ARG A 33 -9.51 -4.72 -15.12
C ARG A 33 -10.79 -5.14 -15.85
N ARG A 34 -10.66 -5.64 -17.08
CA ARG A 34 -11.80 -6.16 -17.87
C ARG A 34 -12.14 -7.60 -17.51
N ASP A 35 -11.20 -8.33 -16.92
CA ASP A 35 -11.38 -9.70 -16.48
C ASP A 35 -11.81 -9.72 -15.00
N SER A 36 -13.11 -9.93 -14.78
CA SER A 36 -13.72 -9.95 -13.44
C SER A 36 -13.23 -11.09 -12.56
N LYS A 37 -12.54 -12.10 -13.12
CA LYS A 37 -11.95 -13.20 -12.37
C LYS A 37 -10.55 -12.85 -11.89
N TRP A 38 -9.72 -12.24 -12.73
CA TRP A 38 -8.33 -11.95 -12.40
C TRP A 38 -8.12 -10.62 -11.70
N HIS A 39 -8.83 -9.56 -12.11
CA HIS A 39 -8.71 -8.24 -11.48
C HIS A 39 -8.81 -8.28 -9.95
N PRO A 40 -9.89 -8.82 -9.34
CA PRO A 40 -10.02 -8.81 -7.88
C PRO A 40 -8.95 -9.66 -7.18
N ARG A 41 -8.43 -10.71 -7.81
CA ARG A 41 -7.36 -11.54 -7.23
C ARG A 41 -6.07 -10.76 -7.08
N PHE A 42 -5.62 -10.08 -8.13
CA PHE A 42 -4.43 -9.23 -8.09
C PHE A 42 -4.60 -8.06 -7.11
N MET A 43 -5.77 -7.40 -7.14
CA MET A 43 -6.05 -6.29 -6.22
C MET A 43 -6.07 -6.74 -4.76
N PHE A 44 -6.64 -7.91 -4.46
CA PHE A 44 -6.67 -8.46 -3.10
C PHE A 44 -5.28 -8.89 -2.63
N THR A 45 -4.49 -9.56 -3.48
CA THR A 45 -3.10 -9.92 -3.14
C THR A 45 -2.25 -8.68 -2.86
N ALA A 46 -2.38 -7.64 -3.70
CA ALA A 46 -1.69 -6.37 -3.50
C ALA A 46 -2.11 -5.69 -2.19
N PHE A 47 -3.42 -5.67 -1.88
CA PHE A 47 -3.95 -5.17 -0.63
C PHE A 47 -3.41 -5.94 0.59
N SER A 48 -3.44 -7.28 0.56
CA SER A 48 -2.95 -8.09 1.69
C SER A 48 -1.48 -7.79 1.98
N LEU A 49 -0.63 -7.73 0.95
CA LEU A 49 0.78 -7.37 1.13
C LEU A 49 0.94 -5.97 1.74
N ASP A 50 0.22 -4.97 1.22
CA ASP A 50 0.27 -3.61 1.78
C ASP A 50 -0.18 -3.55 3.24
N PHE A 51 -1.27 -4.25 3.56
CA PHE A 51 -1.80 -4.31 4.91
C PHE A 51 -0.82 -4.99 5.88
N PHE A 52 -0.19 -6.09 5.47
CA PHE A 52 0.83 -6.76 6.29
C PHE A 52 2.08 -5.92 6.47
N VAL A 53 2.55 -5.23 5.42
CA VAL A 53 3.68 -4.30 5.53
C VAL A 53 3.35 -3.17 6.51
N PHE A 54 2.15 -2.59 6.41
CA PHE A 54 1.70 -1.54 7.31
C PHE A 54 1.68 -2.02 8.77
N ILE A 55 1.07 -3.18 9.05
CA ILE A 55 1.07 -3.77 10.41
C ILE A 55 2.48 -4.06 10.89
N TYR A 56 3.32 -4.67 10.05
CA TYR A 56 4.70 -4.99 10.39
C TYR A 56 5.47 -3.75 10.80
N LEU A 57 5.31 -2.66 10.05
CA LEU A 57 5.94 -1.38 10.34
C LEU A 57 5.38 -0.71 11.60
N GLU A 58 4.06 -0.73 11.82
CA GLU A 58 3.45 -0.17 13.02
C GLU A 58 3.95 -0.88 14.29
N VAL A 59 3.92 -2.22 14.29
CA VAL A 59 4.42 -3.04 15.41
C VAL A 59 5.91 -2.81 15.63
N THR A 60 6.70 -2.75 14.56
CA THR A 60 8.14 -2.53 14.65
C THR A 60 8.48 -1.11 15.09
N SER A 61 7.70 -0.11 14.69
CA SER A 61 7.92 1.30 15.06
C SER A 61 7.65 1.54 16.53
N PHE A 62 6.57 0.94 17.07
CA PHE A 62 6.31 0.93 18.52
C PHE A 62 7.49 0.37 19.34
N ILE A 63 8.29 -0.53 18.75
CA ILE A 63 9.48 -1.12 19.37
C ILE A 63 10.74 -0.27 19.16
N ILE A 64 10.83 0.49 18.05
CA ILE A 64 12.05 1.18 17.58
C ILE A 64 12.04 2.69 17.84
N GLU A 65 10.93 3.30 18.24
CA GLU A 65 10.70 4.75 18.43
C GLU A 65 11.75 5.52 19.25
N THR A 66 12.76 4.85 19.82
CA THR A 66 13.90 5.44 20.52
C THR A 66 15.16 5.69 19.66
N ALA A 67 15.24 5.26 18.39
CA ALA A 67 16.56 5.10 17.74
C ALA A 67 16.89 5.96 16.49
N ILE A 68 15.95 6.56 15.75
CA ILE A 68 16.25 7.14 14.41
C ILE A 68 15.69 8.55 14.22
N SER A 69 16.54 9.48 13.76
CA SER A 69 16.19 10.88 13.44
C SER A 69 15.76 11.04 11.97
N VAL A 70 14.59 10.50 11.60
CA VAL A 70 13.98 10.77 10.29
C VAL A 70 13.36 12.19 10.30
N PRO A 71 13.41 12.97 9.20
CA PRO A 71 12.69 14.24 9.10
C PRO A 71 11.19 14.04 9.37
N ARG A 72 10.75 14.46 10.56
CA ARG A 72 9.39 14.23 11.08
C ARG A 72 8.27 14.58 10.07
N PRO A 73 8.35 15.66 9.27
CA PRO A 73 7.26 16.01 8.35
C PRO A 73 7.03 15.00 7.22
N ILE A 74 8.11 14.48 6.60
CA ILE A 74 8.00 13.54 5.48
C ILE A 74 7.47 12.19 5.99
N LEU A 75 7.93 11.76 7.17
CA LEU A 75 7.45 10.54 7.81
C LEU A 75 5.95 10.60 8.11
N ILE A 76 5.49 11.70 8.72
CA ILE A 76 4.07 11.92 9.01
C ILE A 76 3.26 11.93 7.71
N PHE A 77 3.73 12.65 6.69
CA PHE A 77 3.07 12.70 5.39
C PHE A 77 2.94 11.30 4.76
N HIS A 78 4.05 10.54 4.72
CA HIS A 78 4.07 9.18 4.18
C HIS A 78 3.10 8.28 4.95
N ALA A 79 3.13 8.31 6.28
CA ALA A 79 2.26 7.49 7.13
C ALA A 79 0.78 7.81 6.92
N VAL A 80 0.40 9.10 6.90
CA VAL A 80 -0.98 9.54 6.63
C VAL A 80 -1.42 9.14 5.22
N ALA A 81 -0.56 9.32 4.22
CA ALA A 81 -0.86 8.92 2.85
C ALA A 81 -1.01 7.39 2.74
N ALA A 82 -0.14 6.61 3.38
CA ALA A 82 -0.21 5.15 3.41
C ALA A 82 -1.49 4.64 4.09
N PHE A 83 -1.89 5.27 5.20
CA PHE A 83 -3.16 4.97 5.84
C PHE A 83 -4.36 5.33 4.93
N GLY A 84 -4.30 6.47 4.24
CA GLY A 84 -5.28 6.85 3.22
C GLY A 84 -5.40 5.83 2.09
N VAL A 85 -4.27 5.29 1.62
CA VAL A 85 -4.24 4.19 0.62
C VAL A 85 -4.98 2.96 1.13
N LEU A 86 -4.81 2.56 2.40
CA LEU A 86 -5.54 1.43 2.99
C LEU A 86 -7.05 1.68 3.02
N ILE A 87 -7.49 2.88 3.42
CA ILE A 87 -8.91 3.27 3.39
C ILE A 87 -9.44 3.17 1.96
N CYS A 88 -8.74 3.74 0.98
CA CYS A 88 -9.13 3.65 -0.42
C CYS A 88 -9.23 2.19 -0.91
N TYR A 89 -8.30 1.32 -0.52
CA TYR A 89 -8.37 -0.11 -0.82
C TYR A 89 -9.65 -0.76 -0.27
N PHE A 90 -9.96 -0.52 1.01
CA PHE A 90 -11.18 -1.06 1.62
C PHE A 90 -12.43 -0.61 0.86
N LEU A 91 -12.50 0.68 0.47
CA LEU A 91 -13.60 1.20 -0.34
C LEU A 91 -13.63 0.55 -1.74
N LEU A 92 -12.48 0.36 -2.39
CA LEU A 92 -12.40 -0.28 -3.71
C LEU A 92 -12.85 -1.74 -3.67
N ILE A 93 -12.44 -2.49 -2.66
CA ILE A 93 -12.86 -3.89 -2.46
C ILE A 93 -14.36 -3.94 -2.17
N TYR A 94 -14.86 -3.10 -1.28
CA TYR A 94 -16.28 -3.02 -0.95
C TYR A 94 -17.13 -2.70 -2.20
N LEU A 95 -16.78 -1.64 -2.93
CA LEU A 95 -17.48 -1.26 -4.16
C LEU A 95 -17.33 -2.31 -5.26
N GLY A 96 -16.15 -2.93 -5.38
CA GLY A 96 -15.86 -4.01 -6.31
C GLY A 96 -16.76 -5.22 -6.09
N ASN A 97 -16.92 -5.66 -4.83
CA ASN A 97 -17.81 -6.76 -4.47
C ASN A 97 -19.28 -6.45 -4.83
N ARG A 98 -19.73 -5.19 -4.66
CA ARG A 98 -21.08 -4.76 -5.07
C ARG A 98 -21.26 -4.84 -6.59
N ILE A 99 -20.25 -4.44 -7.36
CA ILE A 99 -20.28 -4.55 -8.83
C ILE A 99 -20.31 -6.03 -9.23
N LEU A 100 -19.52 -6.89 -8.59
CA LEU A 100 -19.53 -8.34 -8.84
C LEU A 100 -20.88 -8.99 -8.49
N SER A 101 -21.61 -8.45 -7.52
CA SER A 101 -23.00 -8.87 -7.22
C SER A 101 -24.05 -8.32 -8.20
N GLY A 102 -23.64 -7.56 -9.23
CA GLY A 102 -24.53 -7.02 -10.27
C GLY A 102 -25.00 -5.57 -10.06
N ASP A 103 -24.58 -4.90 -8.98
CA ASP A 103 -24.93 -3.49 -8.70
C ASP A 103 -23.99 -2.52 -9.46
N TYR A 104 -24.19 -2.41 -10.78
CA TYR A 104 -23.37 -1.58 -11.66
C TYR A 104 -23.50 -0.07 -11.38
N SER A 105 -24.47 0.37 -10.57
CA SER A 105 -24.57 1.76 -10.13
C SER A 105 -23.32 2.23 -9.37
N LYS A 106 -22.60 1.29 -8.74
CA LYS A 106 -21.38 1.56 -7.96
C LYS A 106 -20.12 1.69 -8.83
N LEU A 107 -20.20 1.40 -10.13
CA LEU A 107 -19.04 1.43 -11.03
C LEU A 107 -18.40 2.81 -11.12
N VAL A 108 -19.22 3.88 -11.16
CA VAL A 108 -18.71 5.26 -11.21
C VAL A 108 -17.93 5.56 -9.94
N ASN A 109 -18.49 5.27 -8.77
CA ASN A 109 -17.83 5.48 -7.49
C ASN A 109 -16.54 4.67 -7.38
N HIS A 110 -16.54 3.41 -7.82
CA HIS A 110 -15.34 2.56 -7.81
C HIS A 110 -14.23 3.19 -8.66
N LYS A 111 -14.55 3.68 -9.87
CA LYS A 111 -13.57 4.37 -10.73
C LYS A 111 -13.08 5.68 -10.10
N THR A 112 -13.97 6.47 -9.50
CA THR A 112 -13.59 7.72 -8.82
C THR A 112 -12.61 7.46 -7.69
N VAL A 113 -12.89 6.48 -6.83
CA VAL A 113 -11.96 6.09 -5.75
C VAL A 113 -10.66 5.57 -6.36
N ALA A 114 -10.70 4.81 -7.46
CA ALA A 114 -9.50 4.31 -8.13
C ALA A 114 -8.60 5.44 -8.66
N TYR A 115 -9.19 6.51 -9.21
CA TYR A 115 -8.45 7.68 -9.68
C TYR A 115 -7.75 8.45 -8.56
N VAL A 116 -8.26 8.38 -7.32
CA VAL A 116 -7.58 8.94 -6.14
C VAL A 116 -6.53 7.96 -5.60
N PHE A 117 -6.90 6.68 -5.53
CA PHE A 117 -6.07 5.61 -4.99
C PHE A 117 -4.75 5.44 -5.73
N VAL A 118 -4.78 5.35 -7.07
CA VAL A 118 -3.56 5.09 -7.87
C VAL A 118 -2.48 6.16 -7.69
N PRO A 119 -2.76 7.47 -7.87
CA PRO A 119 -1.73 8.49 -7.66
C PRO A 119 -1.29 8.54 -6.20
N LEU A 120 -2.21 8.40 -5.24
CA LEU A 120 -1.85 8.36 -3.82
C LEU A 120 -0.89 7.20 -3.52
N ARG A 121 -1.11 6.02 -4.13
CA ARG A 121 -0.24 4.86 -4.00
C ARG A 121 1.14 5.06 -4.64
N VAL A 122 1.21 5.72 -5.78
CA VAL A 122 2.49 6.08 -6.40
C VAL A 122 3.24 7.07 -5.51
N VAL A 123 2.55 8.06 -4.94
CA VAL A 123 3.15 9.02 -4.00
C VAL A 123 3.67 8.32 -2.74
N THR A 124 2.92 7.37 -2.16
CA THR A 124 3.41 6.61 -1.00
C THR A 124 4.62 5.76 -1.34
N TYR A 125 4.63 5.12 -2.51
CA TYR A 125 5.80 4.39 -3.00
C TYR A 125 7.03 5.31 -3.14
N VAL A 126 6.89 6.46 -3.80
CA VAL A 126 8.00 7.42 -3.98
C VAL A 126 8.48 7.94 -2.64
N THR A 127 7.57 8.35 -1.74
CA THR A 127 7.94 8.87 -0.43
C THR A 127 8.62 7.83 0.45
N SER A 128 8.39 6.53 0.23
CA SER A 128 9.08 5.47 0.96
C SER A 128 10.61 5.52 0.78
N TYR A 129 11.11 5.96 -0.38
CA TYR A 129 12.55 6.15 -0.63
C TYR A 129 13.18 7.28 0.16
N PHE A 130 12.38 8.19 0.74
CA PHE A 130 12.90 9.29 1.57
C PHE A 130 12.81 8.99 3.07
N ILE A 131 12.08 7.94 3.45
CA ILE A 131 11.95 7.48 4.83
C ILE A 131 12.97 6.40 5.14
N TRP A 132 13.16 5.48 4.20
CA TRP A 132 13.99 4.30 4.36
C TRP A 132 15.32 4.45 3.61
N PHE A 133 15.91 5.65 3.63
CA PHE A 133 17.25 5.95 3.08
C PHE A 133 18.10 6.66 4.14
#